data_AF-A0A8T5S322-F1
#
_entry.id   AF-A0A8T5S322-F1
#
_cell.length_a   1.000
_cell.length_b   1.000
_cell.length_c   1.000
_cell.angle_alpha   90.00
_cell.angle_beta   90.00
_cell.angle_gamma   90.00
#
_symmetry.space_group_name_H-M   'P 1'
#
loop_
_entity.id
_entity.type
_entity.pdbx_description
1 polymer ?
#
loop_
_entity_poly.entity_id
_entity_poly.type
_entity_poly.pdbx_seq_one_letter_code
_entity_poly.pdbx_strand_id
1 'polypeptide(L)'
;MKAKGLFTLTDEKLRCSAMPLGGIGTGTIAIGGDGLLKQWQITNTVNHRVFVPNSFFAVRTTSTSNSREKTFSRVLICTNN
;
A
#
# COMPACT_ATOMS: atom_id res chain seq x y z
N MET A 1 -21.22 14.96 19.33
CA MET A 1 -20.99 13.59 18.80
C MET A 1 -19.68 13.09 19.37
N LYS A 2 -19.67 11.96 20.10
CA LYS A 2 -18.43 11.36 20.62
C LYS A 2 -17.67 10.77 19.43
N ALA A 3 -16.39 11.09 19.26
CA ALA A 3 -15.55 10.39 18.30
C ALA A 3 -15.57 8.89 18.66
N LYS A 4 -16.18 8.08 17.78
CA LYS A 4 -16.18 6.62 17.92
C LYS A 4 -14.71 6.18 17.82
N GLY A 5 -14.29 5.27 18.70
CA GLY A 5 -12.89 4.83 18.83
C GLY A 5 -12.29 4.28 17.52
N LEU A 6 -11.00 3.91 17.59
CA LEU A 6 -10.20 3.41 16.47
C LEU A 6 -10.97 2.41 15.60
N PHE A 7 -11.17 2.74 14.32
CA PHE A 7 -11.83 1.85 13.35
C PHE A 7 -10.78 0.95 12.68
N THR A 8 -10.60 -0.25 13.22
CA THR A 8 -9.68 -1.24 12.65
C THR A 8 -10.32 -1.96 11.48
N LEU A 9 -9.66 -1.94 10.32
CA LEU A 9 -10.02 -2.71 9.14
C LEU A 9 -9.27 -4.04 9.14
N THR A 10 -9.98 -5.15 8.99
CA THR A 10 -9.40 -6.51 8.86
C THR A 10 -9.97 -7.23 7.64
N ASP A 11 -9.28 -8.27 7.19
CA ASP A 11 -9.74 -9.22 6.18
C ASP A 11 -10.25 -8.53 4.90
N GLU A 12 -11.47 -8.86 4.47
CA GLU A 12 -12.11 -8.27 3.31
C GLU A 12 -12.24 -6.74 3.41
N LYS A 13 -12.48 -6.20 4.60
CA LYS A 13 -12.58 -4.74 4.79
C LYS A 13 -11.25 -4.05 4.54
N LEU A 14 -10.15 -4.69 4.94
CA LEU A 14 -8.79 -4.22 4.64
C LEU A 14 -8.50 -4.31 3.14
N ARG A 15 -8.87 -5.44 2.50
CA ARG A 15 -8.70 -5.69 1.05
C ARG A 15 -9.46 -4.67 0.19
N CYS A 16 -10.66 -4.30 0.61
CA CYS A 16 -11.54 -3.36 -0.10
C CYS A 16 -11.20 -1.89 0.18
N SER A 17 -10.38 -1.59 1.18
CA SER A 17 -9.92 -0.24 1.42
C SER A 17 -8.87 0.17 0.39
N ALA A 18 -9.11 1.29 -0.28
CA ALA A 18 -8.19 1.86 -1.26
C ALA A 18 -8.31 3.39 -1.27
N MET A 19 -7.17 4.08 -1.19
CA MET A 19 -7.10 5.54 -1.27
C MET A 19 -6.47 5.95 -2.60
N PRO A 20 -7.18 6.67 -3.48
CA PRO A 20 -6.60 7.18 -4.72
C PRO A 20 -5.54 8.23 -4.43
N LEU A 21 -4.37 8.08 -5.05
CA LEU A 21 -3.32 9.08 -5.11
C LEU A 21 -3.23 9.67 -6.51
N GLY A 22 -3.48 10.98 -6.61
CA GLY A 22 -3.48 11.71 -7.86
C GLY A 22 -4.37 12.94 -7.78
N GLY A 23 -4.07 13.94 -8.57
CA GLY A 23 -4.93 15.09 -8.79
C GLY A 23 -5.93 14.83 -9.92
N ILE A 24 -6.87 15.75 -10.09
CA ILE A 24 -7.78 15.72 -11.23
C ILE A 24 -6.96 15.87 -12.52
N GLY A 25 -7.15 14.95 -13.47
CA GLY A 25 -6.49 14.97 -14.77
C GLY A 25 -5.02 14.52 -14.78
N THR A 26 -4.42 14.17 -13.64
CA THR A 26 -3.02 13.67 -13.59
C THR A 26 -2.89 12.17 -13.81
N GLY A 27 -4.03 11.47 -13.84
CA GLY A 27 -4.08 10.04 -13.59
C GLY A 27 -3.94 9.72 -12.10
N THR A 28 -4.24 8.48 -11.74
CA THR A 28 -4.33 8.05 -10.34
C THR A 28 -3.79 6.63 -10.14
N ILE A 29 -3.18 6.38 -8.98
CA ILE A 29 -2.85 5.04 -8.49
C ILE A 29 -3.44 4.92 -7.09
N ALA A 30 -4.14 3.82 -6.78
CA ALA A 30 -4.73 3.64 -5.46
C ALA A 30 -3.80 2.87 -4.52
N ILE A 31 -3.61 3.37 -3.29
CA ILE A 31 -2.96 2.62 -2.21
C ILE A 31 -4.02 1.79 -1.49
N GLY A 32 -3.88 0.47 -1.53
CA GLY A 32 -4.72 -0.46 -0.78
C GLY A 32 -4.37 -0.52 0.71
N GLY A 33 -5.35 -0.84 1.55
CA GLY A 33 -5.13 -1.10 2.98
C GLY A 33 -4.20 -2.30 3.25
N ASP A 34 -4.09 -3.20 2.28
CA ASP A 34 -3.15 -4.33 2.26
C ASP A 34 -1.72 -3.95 1.81
N GLY A 35 -1.48 -2.68 1.48
CA GLY A 35 -0.18 -2.18 1.01
C GLY A 35 0.08 -2.39 -0.49
N LEU A 36 -0.86 -2.96 -1.23
CA LEU A 36 -0.76 -3.10 -2.69
C LEU A 36 -1.07 -1.78 -3.40
N LEU A 37 -0.37 -1.53 -4.51
CA LEU A 37 -0.71 -0.49 -5.47
C LEU A 37 -1.71 -1.02 -6.50
N LYS A 38 -2.93 -0.50 -6.46
CA LYS A 38 -4.10 -0.99 -7.22
C LYS A 38 -4.57 0.07 -8.21
N GLN A 39 -5.41 -0.35 -9.16
CA GLN A 39 -6.18 0.53 -10.05
C GLN A 39 -5.33 1.61 -10.70
N TRP A 40 -4.31 1.18 -11.44
CA TRP A 40 -3.42 2.09 -12.14
C TRP A 40 -4.16 2.76 -13.30
N GLN A 41 -4.46 4.04 -13.15
CA GLN A 41 -5.19 4.87 -14.11
C GLN A 41 -4.35 6.10 -14.49
N ILE A 42 -3.08 5.87 -14.85
CA ILE A 42 -2.12 6.94 -15.21
C ILE A 42 -2.58 7.70 -16.46
N THR A 43 -3.16 6.99 -17.43
CA THR A 43 -3.63 7.55 -18.71
C THR A 43 -5.07 8.04 -18.66
N ASN A 44 -5.62 8.28 -17.46
CA ASN A 44 -7.03 8.60 -17.24
C ASN A 44 -7.99 7.58 -17.90
N THR A 45 -7.53 6.34 -18.04
CA THR A 45 -8.32 5.23 -18.58
C THR A 45 -8.86 4.44 -17.40
N VAL A 46 -10.18 4.40 -17.26
CA VAL A 46 -10.84 3.68 -16.17
C VAL A 46 -10.54 2.19 -16.30
N ASN A 47 -9.80 1.65 -15.35
CA ASN A 47 -9.56 0.22 -15.27
C ASN A 47 -9.28 -0.20 -13.82
N HIS A 48 -10.23 -0.93 -13.24
CA HIS A 48 -10.19 -1.35 -11.84
C HIS A 48 -9.37 -2.62 -11.59
N ARG A 49 -8.85 -3.24 -12.66
CA ARG A 49 -8.13 -4.52 -12.61
C ARG A 49 -6.65 -4.35 -12.96
N VAL A 50 -6.22 -3.16 -13.37
CA VAL A 50 -4.80 -2.92 -13.67
C VAL A 50 -3.99 -3.08 -12.42
N PHE A 51 -3.01 -3.97 -12.53
CA PHE A 51 -1.97 -4.21 -11.57
C PHE A 51 -0.63 -4.18 -12.32
N VAL A 52 0.34 -3.48 -11.75
CA VAL A 52 1.71 -3.45 -12.28
C VAL A 52 2.57 -4.34 -11.39
N PRO A 53 3.16 -5.43 -11.92
CA PRO A 53 4.06 -6.29 -11.16
C PRO A 53 5.25 -5.52 -10.59
N ASN A 54 5.82 -6.01 -9.49
CA ASN A 54 7.01 -5.44 -8.84
C ASN A 54 6.86 -3.97 -8.40
N SER A 55 5.63 -3.48 -8.25
CA SER A 55 5.35 -2.14 -7.74
C SER A 55 4.90 -2.23 -6.29
N PHE A 56 5.81 -1.91 -5.36
CA PHE A 56 5.58 -2.02 -3.93
C PHE A 56 6.51 -1.09 -3.14
N PHE A 57 6.16 -0.84 -1.88
CA PHE A 57 7.08 -0.25 -0.92
C PHE A 57 7.77 -1.34 -0.12
N ALA A 58 9.04 -1.13 0.20
CA ALA A 58 9.82 -2.03 1.04
C ALA A 58 10.66 -1.21 2.03
N VAL A 59 10.91 -1.80 3.19
CA VAL A 59 11.76 -1.22 4.21
C VAL A 59 12.95 -2.13 4.42
N ARG A 60 14.14 -1.53 4.39
CA ARG A 60 15.39 -2.16 4.82
C ARG A 60 15.87 -1.47 6.07
N THR A 61 16.22 -2.25 7.08
CA THR A 61 16.80 -1.73 8.33
C THR A 61 18.13 -2.40 8.61
N THR A 62 19.01 -1.65 9.26
CA THR A 62 20.28 -2.11 9.80
C THR A 62 20.52 -1.42 11.13
N SER A 63 21.23 -2.09 12.02
CA SER A 63 21.66 -1.48 13.28
C SER A 63 22.77 -0.47 13.03
N THR A 64 22.68 0.70 13.66
CA THR A 64 23.68 1.77 13.56
C THR A 64 24.92 1.47 14.41
N SER A 65 24.79 0.70 15.48
CA SER A 65 25.87 0.46 16.45
C SER A 65 26.92 -0.52 15.95
N ASN A 66 26.62 -1.34 14.92
CA ASN A 66 27.57 -2.33 14.41
C ASN A 66 27.36 -2.61 12.93
N SER A 67 28.27 -2.13 12.07
CA SER A 67 28.17 -2.27 10.61
C SER A 67 28.25 -3.71 10.08
N ARG A 68 28.48 -4.72 10.94
CA ARG A 68 28.45 -6.16 10.62
C ARG A 68 27.17 -6.87 11.06
N GLU A 69 26.20 -6.16 11.63
CA GLU A 69 24.97 -6.75 12.15
C GLU A 69 23.97 -7.12 11.05
N LYS A 70 23.07 -8.05 11.36
CA LYS A 70 22.12 -8.63 10.40
C LYS A 70 21.20 -7.55 9.83
N THR A 71 21.24 -7.40 8.51
CA THR A 71 20.30 -6.55 7.76
C THR A 71 18.96 -7.27 7.61
N PHE A 72 17.86 -6.53 7.76
CA PHE A 72 16.52 -7.02 7.45
C PHE A 72 15.90 -6.22 6.31
N SER A 73 15.16 -6.90 5.44
CA SER A 73 14.41 -6.27 4.35
C SER A 73 13.04 -6.91 4.25
N ARG A 74 12.00 -6.09 4.18
CA ARG A 74 10.61 -6.54 4.10
C ARG A 74 9.84 -5.69 3.11
N VAL A 75 9.06 -6.38 2.28
CA VAL A 75 8.04 -5.74 1.44
C VAL A 75 6.84 -5.41 2.32
N LEU A 76 6.30 -4.22 2.17
CA LEU A 76 5.14 -3.73 2.92
C LEU A 76 3.83 -4.13 2.22
N ILE A 77 3.64 -5.43 2.03
CA ILE A 77 2.39 -6.01 1.53
C ILE A 77 1.90 -6.99 2.59
N CYS A 78 0.64 -6.84 2.99
CA CYS A 78 -0.01 -7.81 3.85
C CYS A 78 -0.29 -9.07 3.02
N THR A 79 0.38 -10.17 3.36
CA THR A 79 0.29 -11.46 2.64
C THR A 79 -0.58 -12.48 3.37
N ASN A 80 -1.38 -12.04 4.34
CA ASN A 80 -2.23 -12.94 5.11
C ASN A 80 -3.29 -13.59 4.20
N ASN A 81 -3.27 -14.92 4.20
CA ASN A 81 -4.23 -15.84 3.60
C ASN A 81 -5.45 -15.97 4.51
#